data_AF-A0A7C3A4B5-F1
#
_entry.id   AF-A0A7C3A4B5-F1
#
_cell.length_a   1.000
_cell.length_b   1.000
_cell.length_c   1.000
_cell.angle_alpha   90.00
_cell.angle_beta   90.00
_cell.angle_gamma   90.00
#
_symmetry.space_group_name_H-M   'P 1'
#
loop_
_entity.id
_entity.type
_entity.pdbx_description
1 polymer ?
#
loop_
_entity_poly.entity_id
_entity_poly.type
_entity_poly.pdbx_seq_one_letter_code
_entity_poly.pdbx_strand_id
1 'polypeptide(L)'
;MRLTILIWHIHGSYLRLLAELPHTFIVPVRPGRPEGYGGRWGHFDWPPNVVEVPAERVRDLPLDLLIFQTPRNYLRDQYEILTPAQRSRPRLYLEHNTPKGHPDRLRHLVDDPYTLVVHVTHYNRLFWDCGRSPTCVIEHTALVPETLRADYALARGLVVVNNLAQRGRVCGYDIFQTLRQRVPLDLAGMGSDDLGGLGDLPQAVLWARASRYRFFFNPIRYTSLPLAVVEAMHLGLPIVALATTELPTVIRHGENGFISNDLAVLTEAMRALLADPDL
;
A
#
# COMPACT_ATOMS: atom_id res chain seq x y z
N MET A 1 -9.18 24.99 10.81
CA MET A 1 -10.31 24.26 11.43
C MET A 1 -9.88 22.82 11.65
N ARG A 2 -10.18 22.20 12.80
CA ARG A 2 -9.89 20.78 13.07
C ARG A 2 -11.13 19.96 12.72
N LEU A 3 -11.00 18.99 11.81
CA LEU A 3 -12.10 18.12 11.38
C LEU A 3 -12.18 16.84 12.23
N THR A 4 -13.38 16.30 12.39
CA THR A 4 -13.65 14.94 12.89
C THR A 4 -13.98 14.03 11.71
N ILE A 5 -13.04 13.13 11.37
CA ILE A 5 -13.05 12.33 10.15
C ILE A 5 -13.27 10.87 10.53
N LEU A 6 -14.31 10.23 9.99
CA LEU A 6 -14.46 8.78 10.11
C LEU A 6 -13.68 8.08 9.00
N ILE A 7 -12.87 7.10 9.37
CA ILE A 7 -12.14 6.24 8.45
C ILE A 7 -12.07 4.81 9.01
N TRP A 8 -12.25 3.80 8.15
CA TRP A 8 -12.03 2.40 8.51
C TRP A 8 -10.55 2.08 8.35
N HIS A 9 -9.93 1.46 9.36
CA HIS A 9 -8.52 1.08 9.27
C HIS A 9 -8.37 -0.17 8.38
N ILE A 10 -7.84 0.05 7.16
CA ILE A 10 -7.59 -0.99 6.14
C ILE A 10 -6.10 -1.06 5.81
N HIS A 11 -5.47 0.09 5.56
CA HIS A 11 -4.04 0.22 5.27
C HIS A 11 -3.34 1.01 6.38
N GLY A 12 -2.63 0.30 7.27
CA GLY A 12 -2.06 0.91 8.48
C GLY A 12 -1.01 1.97 8.22
N SER A 13 -0.09 1.74 7.27
CA SER A 13 0.92 2.73 6.88
C SER A 13 0.30 4.00 6.31
N TYR A 14 -0.75 3.88 5.48
CA TYR A 14 -1.46 5.02 4.91
C TYR A 14 -2.21 5.81 5.98
N LEU A 15 -2.96 5.13 6.86
CA LEU A 15 -3.65 5.80 7.97
C LEU A 15 -2.64 6.48 8.92
N ARG A 16 -1.50 5.85 9.18
CA ARG A 16 -0.43 6.44 9.99
C ARG A 16 0.08 7.75 9.37
N LEU A 17 0.28 7.80 8.05
CA LEU A 17 0.64 9.04 7.34
C LEU A 17 -0.45 10.11 7.46
N LEU A 18 -1.72 9.75 7.21
CA LEU A 18 -2.84 10.69 7.34
C LEU A 18 -2.94 11.27 8.76
N ALA A 19 -2.60 10.47 9.78
CA ALA A 19 -2.66 10.88 11.17
C ALA A 19 -1.65 11.97 11.56
N GLU A 20 -0.68 12.33 10.70
CA GLU A 20 0.16 13.52 10.87
C GLU A 20 -0.61 14.83 10.65
N LEU A 21 -1.77 14.77 10.01
CA LEU A 21 -2.61 15.95 9.82
C LEU A 21 -3.27 16.37 11.14
N PRO A 22 -3.49 17.68 11.37
CA PRO A 22 -4.07 18.21 12.61
C PRO A 22 -5.60 18.03 12.66
N HIS A 23 -6.07 16.81 12.39
CA HIS A 23 -7.48 16.39 12.39
C HIS A 23 -7.67 15.20 13.32
N THR A 24 -8.90 15.00 13.80
CA THR A 24 -9.26 13.82 14.60
C THR A 24 -9.74 12.72 13.66
N PHE A 25 -9.09 11.56 13.69
CA PHE A 25 -9.46 10.38 12.93
C PHE A 25 -10.18 9.39 13.83
N ILE A 26 -11.48 9.20 13.60
CA ILE A 26 -12.29 8.18 14.27
C ILE A 26 -12.09 6.85 13.54
N VAL A 27 -11.64 5.83 14.26
CA VAL A 27 -11.55 4.45 13.77
C VAL A 27 -12.54 3.57 14.52
N PRO A 28 -13.53 2.96 13.84
CA PRO A 28 -14.53 2.16 14.53
C PRO A 28 -13.92 0.84 15.04
N VAL A 29 -14.41 0.34 16.17
CA VAL A 29 -14.03 -0.97 16.73
C VAL A 29 -15.24 -1.84 16.99
N ARG A 30 -15.05 -3.16 16.87
CA ARG A 30 -16.02 -4.20 17.28
C ARG A 30 -15.32 -5.27 18.13
N PRO A 31 -16.06 -6.01 18.98
CA PRO A 31 -15.52 -7.20 19.64
C PRO A 31 -14.88 -8.16 18.63
N GLY A 32 -13.73 -8.73 18.98
CA GLY A 32 -12.95 -9.61 18.09
C GLY A 32 -12.14 -8.88 17.00
N ARG A 33 -12.21 -7.54 16.92
CA ARG A 33 -11.41 -6.69 16.01
C ARG A 33 -11.36 -7.21 14.56
N PRO A 34 -12.51 -7.50 13.91
CA PRO A 34 -12.52 -7.98 12.53
C PRO A 34 -12.02 -6.91 11.56
N GLU A 35 -11.74 -7.29 10.31
CA GLU A 35 -11.31 -6.38 9.24
C GLU A 35 -12.21 -5.13 9.15
N GLY A 36 -11.58 -3.95 9.07
CA GLY A 36 -12.25 -2.65 9.06
C GLY A 36 -12.68 -2.15 10.44
N TYR A 37 -12.73 -3.02 11.46
CA TYR A 37 -13.11 -2.69 12.84
C TYR A 37 -12.03 -3.06 13.86
N GLY A 38 -10.77 -3.10 13.39
CA GLY A 38 -9.61 -3.44 14.20
C GLY A 38 -9.12 -2.31 15.11
N GLY A 39 -9.56 -1.07 14.91
CA GLY A 39 -9.09 0.11 15.66
C GLY A 39 -7.64 0.46 15.37
N ARG A 40 -6.90 0.91 16.38
CA ARG A 40 -5.45 1.13 16.42
C ARG A 40 -4.70 -0.20 16.47
N TRP A 41 -4.82 -0.99 15.40
CA TRP A 41 -4.16 -2.29 15.26
C TRP A 41 -2.74 -2.16 14.67
N GLY A 42 -1.92 -3.20 14.83
CA GLY A 42 -0.55 -3.29 14.30
C GLY A 42 0.52 -2.71 15.23
N HIS A 43 1.70 -2.44 14.66
CA HIS A 43 2.91 -2.06 15.40
C HIS A 43 3.22 -0.55 15.35
N PHE A 44 2.26 0.27 14.93
CA PHE A 44 2.46 1.71 14.80
C PHE A 44 2.30 2.42 16.15
N ASP A 45 3.16 3.41 16.39
CA ASP A 45 2.91 4.40 17.44
C ASP A 45 1.82 5.36 16.95
N TRP A 46 0.59 5.09 17.37
CA TRP A 46 -0.59 5.82 16.93
C TRP A 46 -0.70 7.16 17.67
N PRO A 47 -0.69 8.30 16.95
CA PRO A 47 -0.82 9.60 17.59
C PRO A 47 -2.20 9.74 18.26
N PRO A 48 -2.32 10.62 19.28
CA PRO A 48 -3.53 10.72 20.11
C PRO A 48 -4.76 11.23 19.35
N ASN A 49 -4.58 11.75 18.14
CA ASN A 49 -5.67 12.16 17.25
C ASN A 49 -6.32 10.99 16.50
N VAL A 50 -5.79 9.76 16.59
CA VAL A 50 -6.46 8.53 16.12
C VAL A 50 -7.23 7.91 17.28
N VAL A 51 -8.56 8.00 17.23
CA VAL A 51 -9.46 7.67 18.34
C VAL A 51 -10.29 6.45 17.99
N GLU A 52 -10.15 5.38 18.78
CA GLU A 52 -11.02 4.21 18.69
C GLU A 52 -12.40 4.53 19.27
N VAL A 53 -13.46 4.19 18.54
CA VAL A 53 -14.85 4.34 19.00
C VAL A 53 -15.63 3.07 18.72
N PRO A 54 -16.40 2.51 19.69
CA PRO A 54 -17.28 1.38 19.41
C PRO A 54 -18.21 1.69 18.24
N ALA A 55 -18.31 0.77 17.28
CA ALA A 55 -19.02 0.99 16.02
C ALA A 55 -20.46 1.51 16.23
N GLU A 56 -21.15 1.02 17.26
CA GLU A 56 -22.49 1.42 17.66
C GLU A 56 -22.60 2.85 18.21
N ARG A 57 -21.49 3.45 18.66
CA ARG A 57 -21.44 4.83 19.17
C ARG A 57 -21.05 5.85 18.10
N VAL A 58 -20.59 5.41 16.93
CA VAL A 58 -20.21 6.32 15.82
C VAL A 58 -21.37 7.21 15.39
N ARG A 59 -22.61 6.70 15.44
CA ARG A 59 -23.83 7.45 15.13
C ARG A 59 -24.09 8.68 16.01
N ASP A 60 -23.46 8.74 17.19
CA ASP A 60 -23.62 9.85 18.13
C ASP A 60 -22.57 10.96 17.94
N LEU A 61 -21.62 10.77 17.02
CA LEU A 61 -20.51 11.70 16.82
C LEU A 61 -20.83 12.80 15.80
N PRO A 62 -20.31 14.02 16.02
CA PRO A 62 -20.37 15.11 15.04
C PRO A 62 -19.30 14.90 13.96
N LEU A 63 -19.60 14.04 12.98
CA LEU A 63 -18.69 13.75 11.87
C LEU A 63 -18.74 14.86 10.80
N ASP A 64 -17.56 15.30 10.37
CA ASP A 64 -17.39 16.32 9.33
C ASP A 64 -17.10 15.71 7.95
N LEU A 65 -16.45 14.55 7.91
CA LEU A 65 -15.98 13.89 6.69
C LEU A 65 -15.99 12.37 6.85
N LEU A 66 -16.36 11.65 5.79
CA LEU A 66 -16.28 10.19 5.72
C LEU A 66 -15.23 9.78 4.69
N ILE A 67 -14.36 8.83 5.05
CA ILE A 67 -13.39 8.21 4.14
C ILE A 67 -13.65 6.71 4.06
N PHE A 68 -14.13 6.25 2.91
CA PHE A 68 -14.30 4.84 2.59
C PHE A 68 -13.03 4.30 1.94
N GLN A 69 -12.65 3.06 2.25
CA GLN A 69 -11.48 2.41 1.65
C GLN A 69 -11.80 1.05 1.02
N THR A 70 -13.01 0.53 1.20
CA THR A 70 -13.43 -0.77 0.66
C THR A 70 -14.88 -0.73 0.17
N PRO A 71 -15.26 -1.66 -0.73
CA PRO A 71 -16.64 -1.87 -1.13
C PRO A 71 -17.57 -2.10 0.07
N ARG A 72 -17.09 -2.80 1.11
CA ARG A 72 -17.88 -3.10 2.31
C ARG A 72 -18.22 -1.83 3.08
N ASN A 73 -17.26 -0.93 3.25
CA ASN A 73 -17.51 0.32 3.99
C ASN A 73 -18.58 1.16 3.30
N TYR A 74 -18.48 1.24 1.98
CA TYR A 74 -19.39 2.02 1.14
C TYR A 74 -20.76 1.36 0.97
N LEU A 75 -20.85 0.05 0.73
CA LEU A 75 -22.13 -0.59 0.41
C LEU A 75 -22.90 -1.08 1.63
N ARG A 76 -22.23 -1.29 2.78
CA ARG A 76 -22.83 -1.93 3.95
C ARG A 76 -22.59 -1.16 5.24
N ASP A 77 -21.33 -0.99 5.64
CA ASP A 77 -21.00 -0.52 7.00
C ASP A 77 -21.60 0.87 7.27
N GLN A 78 -21.57 1.78 6.29
CA GLN A 78 -22.15 3.11 6.44
C GLN A 78 -23.66 3.09 6.77
N TYR A 79 -24.38 2.05 6.36
CA TYR A 79 -25.81 1.90 6.64
C TYR A 79 -26.08 1.32 8.03
N GLU A 80 -25.11 0.60 8.59
CA GLU A 80 -25.20 0.02 9.93
C GLU A 80 -24.82 1.04 11.01
N ILE A 81 -23.72 1.76 10.81
CA ILE A 81 -23.09 2.54 11.88
C ILE A 81 -23.34 4.06 11.80
N LEU A 82 -23.89 4.56 10.69
CA LEU A 82 -24.15 5.99 10.49
C LEU A 82 -25.64 6.31 10.39
N THR A 83 -25.99 7.51 10.83
CA THR A 83 -27.31 8.11 10.59
C THR A 83 -27.44 8.64 9.15
N PRO A 84 -28.66 8.84 8.61
CA PRO A 84 -28.85 9.48 7.31
C PRO A 84 -28.17 10.84 7.19
N ALA A 85 -28.21 11.66 8.25
CA ALA A 85 -27.57 12.98 8.28
C ALA A 85 -26.04 12.92 8.27
N GLN A 86 -25.43 11.89 8.85
CA GLN A 86 -23.98 11.66 8.73
C GLN A 86 -23.61 11.20 7.32
N ARG A 87 -24.43 10.36 6.68
CA ARG A 87 -24.17 9.89 5.30
C ARG A 87 -24.28 10.98 4.23
N SER A 88 -24.90 12.12 4.54
CA SER A 88 -24.95 13.30 3.67
C SER A 88 -23.79 14.28 3.88
N ARG A 89 -22.84 13.96 4.77
CA ARG A 89 -21.61 14.74 4.93
C ARG A 89 -20.71 14.58 3.70
N PRO A 90 -19.71 15.46 3.50
CA PRO A 90 -18.65 15.24 2.52
C PRO A 90 -18.05 13.84 2.63
N ARG A 91 -17.78 13.22 1.48
CA ARG A 91 -17.40 11.81 1.36
C ARG A 91 -16.28 11.62 0.35
N LEU A 92 -15.29 10.83 0.77
CA LEU A 92 -14.21 10.36 -0.08
C LEU A 92 -14.28 8.84 -0.17
N TYR A 93 -14.03 8.30 -1.37
CA TYR A 93 -13.67 6.91 -1.53
C TYR A 93 -12.19 6.86 -1.95
N LEU A 94 -11.34 6.32 -1.09
CA LEU A 94 -9.93 6.17 -1.35
C LEU A 94 -9.67 4.83 -2.05
N GLU A 95 -9.34 4.89 -3.34
CA GLU A 95 -9.10 3.73 -4.19
C GLU A 95 -7.61 3.40 -4.29
N HIS A 96 -7.20 2.41 -3.48
CA HIS A 96 -5.83 1.88 -3.42
C HIS A 96 -5.52 0.87 -4.52
N ASN A 97 -6.53 0.27 -5.14
CA ASN A 97 -6.37 -0.89 -5.98
C ASN A 97 -6.60 -0.58 -7.45
N THR A 98 -5.89 -1.32 -8.30
CA THR A 98 -6.20 -1.41 -9.71
C THR A 98 -7.51 -2.18 -9.95
N PRO A 99 -8.21 -1.93 -11.07
CA PRO A 99 -9.41 -2.69 -11.45
C PRO A 99 -9.14 -4.19 -11.55
N LYS A 100 -9.87 -5.02 -10.81
CA LYS A 100 -9.69 -6.49 -10.83
C LYS A 100 -10.64 -7.15 -11.83
N GLY A 101 -10.16 -7.41 -13.05
CA GLY A 101 -10.94 -8.03 -14.14
C GLY A 101 -10.53 -7.45 -15.50
N HIS A 102 -11.47 -7.35 -16.44
CA HIS A 102 -11.21 -6.75 -17.76
C HIS A 102 -11.27 -5.22 -17.64
N PRO A 103 -10.12 -4.51 -17.61
CA PRO A 103 -10.09 -3.08 -17.31
C PRO A 103 -10.87 -2.23 -18.31
N ASP A 104 -11.02 -2.68 -19.56
CA ASP A 104 -11.81 -2.03 -20.61
C ASP A 104 -13.33 -2.03 -20.34
N ARG A 105 -13.80 -2.81 -19.36
CA ARG A 105 -15.24 -3.02 -19.09
C ARG A 105 -15.61 -2.77 -17.63
N LEU A 106 -14.63 -2.60 -16.77
CA LEU A 106 -14.86 -2.47 -15.33
C LEU A 106 -15.27 -1.06 -14.99
N ARG A 107 -16.46 -0.95 -14.39
CA ARG A 107 -16.92 0.25 -13.72
C ARG A 107 -16.53 0.20 -12.25
N HIS A 108 -16.11 1.35 -11.74
CA HIS A 108 -15.90 1.55 -10.32
C HIS A 108 -17.25 1.42 -9.60
N LEU A 109 -17.25 0.86 -8.40
CA LEU A 109 -18.48 0.65 -7.63
C LEU A 109 -19.15 1.96 -7.21
N VAL A 110 -18.33 3.01 -7.04
CA VAL A 110 -18.80 4.36 -6.73
C VAL A 110 -19.08 5.09 -8.04
N ASP A 111 -20.36 5.25 -8.33
CA ASP A 111 -20.92 6.12 -9.37
C ASP A 111 -21.89 7.11 -8.71
N ASP A 112 -21.33 8.07 -7.98
CA ASP A 112 -22.05 9.03 -7.15
C ASP A 112 -21.41 10.43 -7.30
N PRO A 113 -22.12 11.42 -7.89
CA PRO A 113 -21.56 12.75 -8.12
C PRO A 113 -21.19 13.50 -6.84
N TYR A 114 -21.63 13.03 -5.66
CA TYR A 114 -21.32 13.64 -4.37
C TYR A 114 -20.21 12.91 -3.59
N THR A 115 -19.64 11.84 -4.14
CA THR A 115 -18.50 11.13 -3.55
C THR A 115 -17.26 11.34 -4.42
N LEU A 116 -16.22 11.98 -3.87
CA LEU A 116 -14.92 12.11 -4.56
C LEU A 116 -14.15 10.80 -4.47
N VAL A 117 -13.79 10.23 -5.62
CA VAL A 117 -12.89 9.07 -5.69
C VAL A 117 -11.45 9.59 -5.76
N VAL A 118 -10.68 9.29 -4.72
CA VAL A 118 -9.26 9.64 -4.62
C VAL A 118 -8.46 8.41 -5.03
N HIS A 119 -7.71 8.51 -6.12
CA HIS A 119 -6.79 7.46 -6.54
C HIS A 119 -5.39 7.73 -5.97
N VAL A 120 -4.70 6.67 -5.58
CA VAL A 120 -3.30 6.77 -5.09
C VAL A 120 -2.26 6.82 -6.21
N THR A 121 -2.68 6.65 -7.46
CA THR A 121 -1.82 6.74 -8.64
C THR A 121 -2.56 7.24 -9.88
N HIS A 122 -1.80 7.77 -10.86
CA HIS A 122 -2.34 8.19 -12.14
C HIS A 122 -2.85 7.00 -12.98
N TYR A 123 -2.19 5.85 -12.92
CA TYR A 123 -2.63 4.59 -13.54
C TYR A 123 -4.01 4.18 -13.04
N ASN A 124 -4.25 4.18 -11.72
CA ASN A 124 -5.57 3.81 -11.19
C ASN A 124 -6.66 4.76 -11.70
N ARG A 125 -6.40 6.08 -11.70
CA ARG A 125 -7.35 7.07 -12.19
C ARG A 125 -7.66 6.91 -13.68
N LEU A 126 -6.67 6.53 -14.48
CA LEU A 126 -6.85 6.32 -15.91
C LEU A 126 -7.66 5.04 -16.21
N PHE A 127 -7.46 3.98 -15.42
CA PHE A 127 -8.03 2.66 -15.70
C PHE A 127 -9.37 2.38 -15.03
N TRP A 128 -9.76 3.16 -14.02
CA TRP A 128 -11.10 3.06 -13.43
C TRP A 128 -12.11 3.95 -14.17
N ASP A 129 -13.18 3.36 -14.71
CA ASP A 129 -14.37 4.10 -15.09
C ASP A 129 -15.19 4.46 -13.84
N CYS A 130 -15.01 5.69 -13.34
CA CYS A 130 -15.68 6.20 -12.14
C CYS A 130 -17.08 6.79 -12.38
N GLY A 131 -17.62 6.66 -13.60
CA GLY A 131 -18.94 7.18 -13.95
C GLY A 131 -19.08 8.67 -13.65
N ARG A 132 -20.07 9.04 -12.83
CA ARG A 132 -20.38 10.44 -12.49
C ARG A 132 -19.55 10.97 -11.33
N SER A 133 -18.79 10.12 -10.65
CA SER A 133 -18.01 10.52 -9.47
C SER A 133 -16.85 11.43 -9.90
N PRO A 134 -16.63 12.59 -9.24
CA PRO A 134 -15.41 13.35 -9.46
C PRO A 134 -14.19 12.54 -9.02
N THR A 135 -13.04 12.76 -9.67
CA THR A 135 -11.79 12.03 -9.37
C THR A 135 -10.60 12.98 -9.22
N CYS A 136 -9.68 12.64 -8.31
CA CYS A 136 -8.36 13.25 -8.23
C CYS A 136 -7.29 12.19 -7.92
N VAL A 137 -6.02 12.58 -8.01
CA VAL A 137 -4.88 11.75 -7.60
C VAL A 137 -4.20 12.42 -6.41
N ILE A 138 -3.95 11.63 -5.37
CA ILE A 138 -3.05 11.98 -4.27
C ILE A 138 -2.05 10.83 -4.18
N GLU A 139 -0.83 11.07 -4.64
CA GLU A 139 0.19 10.03 -4.76
C GLU A 139 0.56 9.44 -3.39
N HIS A 140 0.88 8.14 -3.40
CA HIS A 140 1.30 7.45 -2.19
C HIS A 140 2.72 7.89 -1.79
N THR A 141 2.93 8.17 -0.51
CA THR A 141 4.26 8.40 0.07
C THR A 141 4.49 7.56 1.33
N ALA A 142 5.73 7.56 1.83
CA ALA A 142 6.16 6.87 3.05
C ALA A 142 6.97 7.82 3.95
N LEU A 143 6.86 7.66 5.27
CA LEU A 143 7.64 8.41 6.27
C LEU A 143 8.81 7.57 6.78
N VAL A 144 9.80 7.33 5.93
CA VAL A 144 11.04 6.66 6.33
C VAL A 144 11.97 7.68 7.01
N PRO A 145 12.52 7.38 8.21
CA PRO A 145 13.46 8.28 8.89
C PRO A 145 14.66 8.65 8.01
N GLU A 146 14.99 9.95 7.92
CA GLU A 146 16.11 10.43 7.11
C GLU A 146 17.48 9.91 7.56
N THR A 147 17.59 9.53 8.84
CA THR A 147 18.81 8.95 9.42
C THR A 147 19.07 7.52 8.94
N LEU A 148 18.11 6.89 8.28
CA LEU A 148 18.24 5.52 7.80
C LEU A 148 18.53 5.51 6.30
N ARG A 149 19.72 5.03 5.93
CA ARG A 149 20.20 4.92 4.55
C ARG A 149 20.81 3.55 4.32
N ALA A 150 20.78 3.12 3.06
CA ALA A 150 21.32 1.85 2.67
C ALA A 150 22.85 1.80 2.87
N ASP A 151 23.34 0.68 3.40
CA ASP A 151 24.77 0.38 3.57
C ASP A 151 25.25 -0.75 2.67
N TYR A 152 24.32 -1.40 1.97
CA TYR A 152 24.59 -2.46 0.98
C TYR A 152 25.42 -3.63 1.55
N ALA A 153 25.41 -3.87 2.86
CA ALA A 153 26.28 -4.87 3.51
C ALA A 153 25.91 -6.34 3.21
N LEU A 154 24.68 -6.61 2.79
CA LEU A 154 24.15 -7.95 2.54
C LEU A 154 24.01 -8.18 1.03
N ALA A 155 24.88 -9.03 0.49
CA ALA A 155 24.94 -9.41 -0.93
C ALA A 155 23.74 -10.28 -1.38
N ARG A 156 22.52 -9.73 -1.24
CA ARG A 156 21.22 -10.35 -1.53
C ARG A 156 20.22 -9.27 -1.97
N GLY A 157 19.14 -9.69 -2.62
CA GLY A 157 17.97 -8.85 -2.87
C GLY A 157 16.87 -9.07 -1.85
N LEU A 158 16.09 -8.04 -1.55
CA LEU A 158 14.91 -8.12 -0.68
C LEU A 158 13.62 -8.01 -1.50
N VAL A 159 12.66 -8.89 -1.21
CA VAL A 159 11.28 -8.81 -1.69
C VAL A 159 10.36 -8.61 -0.49
N VAL A 160 9.47 -7.64 -0.54
CA VAL A 160 8.46 -7.41 0.51
C VAL A 160 7.07 -7.51 -0.09
N VAL A 161 6.39 -8.63 0.15
CA VAL A 161 5.03 -8.87 -0.35
C VAL A 161 4.23 -9.72 0.65
N ASN A 162 3.16 -9.14 1.18
CA ASN A 162 2.23 -9.85 2.05
C ASN A 162 1.46 -10.93 1.29
N ASN A 163 1.36 -12.11 1.90
CA ASN A 163 0.59 -13.27 1.47
C ASN A 163 0.91 -13.67 0.01
N LEU A 164 2.20 -13.63 -0.36
CA LEU A 164 2.64 -13.83 -1.75
C LEU A 164 2.09 -15.13 -2.36
N ALA A 165 2.13 -16.25 -1.64
CA ALA A 165 1.60 -17.53 -2.11
C ALA A 165 0.09 -17.45 -2.45
N GLN A 166 -0.69 -16.84 -1.56
CA GLN A 166 -2.14 -16.70 -1.70
C GLN A 166 -2.51 -15.69 -2.81
N ARG A 167 -1.71 -14.62 -2.97
CA ARG A 167 -1.92 -13.59 -4.00
C ARG A 167 -1.42 -14.03 -5.38
N GLY A 168 -0.61 -15.07 -5.44
CA GLY A 168 -0.26 -15.80 -6.66
C GLY A 168 0.34 -14.93 -7.77
N ARG A 169 -0.11 -15.16 -9.01
CA ARG A 169 0.47 -14.55 -10.22
C ARG A 169 0.35 -13.03 -10.25
N VAL A 170 -0.69 -12.45 -9.63
CA VAL A 170 -0.90 -11.00 -9.57
C VAL A 170 0.28 -10.32 -8.89
N CYS A 171 0.77 -10.91 -7.81
CA CYS A 171 1.95 -10.44 -7.08
C CYS A 171 3.26 -11.09 -7.51
N GLY A 172 3.24 -11.89 -8.58
CA GLY A 172 4.45 -12.49 -9.13
C GLY A 172 5.05 -13.63 -8.31
N TYR A 173 4.23 -14.44 -7.64
CA TYR A 173 4.73 -15.60 -6.88
C TYR A 173 5.61 -16.53 -7.72
N ASP A 174 5.19 -16.86 -8.95
CA ASP A 174 5.94 -17.67 -9.90
C ASP A 174 7.24 -17.00 -10.37
N ILE A 175 7.26 -15.66 -10.47
CA ILE A 175 8.47 -14.90 -10.82
C ILE A 175 9.47 -14.95 -9.67
N PHE A 176 8.99 -14.70 -8.45
CA PHE A 176 9.81 -14.79 -7.24
C PHE A 176 10.46 -16.17 -7.11
N GLN A 177 9.68 -17.25 -7.24
CA GLN A 177 10.20 -18.62 -7.20
C GLN A 177 11.26 -18.87 -8.28
N THR A 178 11.00 -18.43 -9.50
CA THR A 178 11.94 -18.60 -10.63
C THR A 178 13.26 -17.86 -10.37
N LEU A 179 13.21 -16.61 -9.91
CA LEU A 179 14.40 -15.78 -9.72
C LEU A 179 15.19 -16.16 -8.45
N ARG A 180 14.52 -16.61 -7.38
CA ARG A 180 15.19 -17.06 -6.14
C ARG A 180 16.11 -18.26 -6.38
N GLN A 181 15.90 -19.03 -7.45
CA GLN A 181 16.80 -20.12 -7.86
C GLN A 181 18.10 -19.62 -8.54
N ARG A 182 18.12 -18.37 -9.00
CA ARG A 182 19.21 -17.80 -9.82
C ARG A 182 20.00 -16.71 -9.11
N VAL A 183 19.34 -16.00 -8.20
CA VAL A 183 19.92 -14.92 -7.40
C VAL A 183 19.48 -15.07 -5.94
N PRO A 184 20.34 -14.71 -4.97
CA PRO A 184 20.00 -14.80 -3.56
C PRO A 184 18.94 -13.76 -3.18
N LEU A 185 17.70 -14.20 -3.01
CA LEU A 185 16.57 -13.36 -2.60
C LEU A 185 16.02 -13.77 -1.23
N ASP A 186 15.69 -12.78 -0.41
CA ASP A 186 14.84 -12.94 0.77
C ASP A 186 13.43 -12.40 0.51
N LEU A 187 12.48 -12.95 1.27
CA LEU A 187 11.09 -12.52 1.27
C LEU A 187 10.72 -12.08 2.69
N ALA A 188 10.06 -10.94 2.82
CA ALA A 188 9.42 -10.50 4.06
C ALA A 188 7.94 -10.13 3.82
N GLY A 189 7.17 -10.09 4.90
CA GLY A 189 5.74 -9.77 4.91
C GLY A 189 4.89 -10.88 5.52
N MET A 190 3.61 -10.58 5.78
CA MET A 190 2.64 -11.56 6.30
C MET A 190 2.63 -12.84 5.45
N GLY A 191 2.65 -14.01 6.09
CA GLY A 191 2.64 -15.30 5.40
C GLY A 191 3.92 -15.63 4.62
N SER A 192 5.01 -14.87 4.80
CA SER A 192 6.29 -15.19 4.15
C SER A 192 7.01 -16.36 4.81
N ASP A 193 6.75 -16.68 6.07
CA ASP A 193 7.33 -17.83 6.78
C ASP A 193 7.01 -19.17 6.10
N ASP A 194 5.79 -19.31 5.56
CA ASP A 194 5.34 -20.47 4.77
C ASP A 194 6.20 -20.70 3.52
N LEU A 195 6.93 -19.68 3.07
CA LEU A 195 7.84 -19.71 1.93
C LEU A 195 9.33 -19.62 2.36
N GLY A 196 9.62 -19.85 3.64
CA GLY A 196 10.97 -19.70 4.21
C GLY A 196 11.47 -18.27 4.11
N GLY A 197 10.59 -17.30 4.38
CA GLY A 197 10.87 -15.87 4.45
C GLY A 197 11.28 -15.41 5.85
N LEU A 198 11.22 -14.11 6.06
CA LEU A 198 11.63 -13.41 7.27
C LEU A 198 10.46 -13.09 8.21
N GLY A 199 9.24 -13.44 7.82
CA GLY A 199 8.01 -13.20 8.56
C GLY A 199 7.45 -11.79 8.43
N ASP A 200 6.40 -11.53 9.21
CA ASP A 200 5.80 -10.21 9.38
C ASP A 200 6.60 -9.40 10.41
N LEU A 201 7.51 -8.56 9.92
CA LEU A 201 8.39 -7.77 10.76
C LEU A 201 7.78 -6.41 11.09
N PRO A 202 7.94 -5.88 12.32
CA PRO A 202 7.63 -4.49 12.61
C PRO A 202 8.34 -3.55 11.62
N GLN A 203 7.65 -2.50 11.18
CA GLN A 203 8.11 -1.65 10.07
C GLN A 203 9.52 -1.08 10.27
N ALA A 204 9.84 -0.58 11.46
CA ALA A 204 11.18 -0.07 11.77
C ALA A 204 12.27 -1.15 11.67
N VAL A 205 11.95 -2.39 12.07
CA VAL A 205 12.86 -3.55 11.96
C VAL A 205 13.03 -3.94 10.50
N LEU A 206 11.94 -3.94 9.73
CA LEU A 206 11.97 -4.20 8.29
C LEU A 206 12.86 -3.18 7.57
N TRP A 207 12.71 -1.88 7.84
CA TRP A 207 13.53 -0.85 7.21
C TRP A 207 15.01 -0.95 7.58
N ALA A 208 15.32 -1.14 8.86
CA ALA A 208 16.71 -1.29 9.33
C ALA A 208 17.38 -2.54 8.75
N ARG A 209 16.60 -3.58 8.46
CA ARG A 209 17.10 -4.77 7.75
C ARG A 209 17.21 -4.50 6.25
N ALA A 210 16.21 -3.86 5.64
CA ALA A 210 16.15 -3.55 4.22
C ALA A 210 17.34 -2.69 3.78
N SER A 211 17.74 -1.71 4.59
CA SER A 211 18.90 -0.84 4.32
C SER A 211 20.19 -1.62 4.12
N ARG A 212 20.26 -2.89 4.56
CA ARG A 212 21.45 -3.71 4.38
C ARG A 212 21.51 -4.44 3.05
N TYR A 213 20.40 -4.59 2.33
CA TYR A 213 20.38 -5.35 1.08
C TYR A 213 21.04 -4.58 -0.07
N ARG A 214 21.50 -5.31 -1.09
CA ARG A 214 22.05 -4.70 -2.32
C ARG A 214 20.98 -4.04 -3.18
N PHE A 215 19.80 -4.62 -3.20
CA PHE A 215 18.70 -4.13 -4.02
C PHE A 215 17.36 -4.58 -3.46
N PHE A 216 16.33 -3.86 -3.85
CA PHE A 216 14.95 -4.26 -3.62
C PHE A 216 14.37 -4.82 -4.92
N PHE A 217 13.72 -5.98 -4.87
CA PHE A 217 13.05 -6.57 -6.02
C PHE A 217 11.53 -6.59 -5.86
N ASN A 218 10.83 -6.03 -6.84
CA ASN A 218 9.38 -6.05 -6.93
C ASN A 218 8.89 -6.97 -8.08
N PRO A 219 8.38 -8.18 -7.78
CA PRO A 219 7.89 -9.12 -8.79
C PRO A 219 6.45 -8.85 -9.26
N ILE A 220 5.80 -7.81 -8.74
CA ILE A 220 4.36 -7.62 -8.88
C ILE A 220 3.96 -7.30 -10.32
N ARG A 221 3.01 -8.07 -10.86
CA ARG A 221 2.47 -7.86 -12.22
C ARG A 221 1.38 -6.80 -12.25
N TYR A 222 0.50 -6.80 -11.25
CA TYR A 222 -0.72 -6.01 -11.33
C TYR A 222 -1.22 -5.56 -9.95
N THR A 223 -0.76 -4.40 -9.52
CA THR A 223 -1.30 -3.63 -8.39
C THR A 223 -1.23 -2.15 -8.72
N SER A 224 -1.65 -1.28 -7.80
CA SER A 224 -1.23 0.13 -7.87
C SER A 224 0.27 0.26 -7.56
N LEU A 225 0.75 1.40 -7.05
CA LEU A 225 2.15 1.56 -6.64
C LEU A 225 2.42 0.83 -5.30
N PRO A 226 3.32 -0.17 -5.24
CA PRO A 226 3.62 -0.84 -3.98
C PRO A 226 4.37 0.08 -3.02
N LEU A 227 3.81 0.32 -1.82
CA LEU A 227 4.44 1.19 -0.82
C LEU A 227 5.86 0.73 -0.44
N ALA A 228 6.10 -0.58 -0.38
CA ALA A 228 7.42 -1.11 -0.05
C ALA A 228 8.50 -0.71 -1.09
N VAL A 229 8.12 -0.45 -2.34
CA VAL A 229 9.04 0.11 -3.35
C VAL A 229 9.38 1.56 -2.99
N VAL A 230 8.38 2.37 -2.66
CA VAL A 230 8.60 3.78 -2.25
C VAL A 230 9.46 3.86 -0.99
N GLU A 231 9.22 2.98 -0.01
CA GLU A 231 10.05 2.87 1.20
C GLU A 231 11.49 2.49 0.87
N ALA A 232 11.70 1.50 -0.01
CA ALA A 232 13.03 1.11 -0.46
C ALA A 232 13.77 2.23 -1.20
N MET A 233 13.06 3.00 -2.02
CA MET A 233 13.63 4.19 -2.69
C MET A 233 14.06 5.25 -1.67
N HIS A 234 13.29 5.49 -0.61
CA HIS A 234 13.68 6.43 0.47
C HIS A 234 14.91 5.96 1.24
N LEU A 235 15.11 4.64 1.36
CA LEU A 235 16.32 4.07 1.94
C LEU A 235 17.54 4.22 1.02
N GLY A 236 17.35 4.54 -0.26
CA GLY A 236 18.42 4.60 -1.26
C GLY A 236 18.75 3.24 -1.89
N LEU A 237 17.86 2.25 -1.80
CA LEU A 237 18.06 0.96 -2.45
C LEU A 237 17.80 1.06 -3.96
N PRO A 238 18.70 0.53 -4.81
CA PRO A 238 18.40 0.27 -6.22
C PRO A 238 17.17 -0.62 -6.33
N ILE A 239 16.20 -0.20 -7.15
CA ILE A 239 14.97 -0.96 -7.36
C ILE A 239 15.09 -1.80 -8.62
N VAL A 240 14.87 -3.11 -8.51
CA VAL A 240 14.67 -4.00 -9.66
C VAL A 240 13.18 -4.34 -9.74
N ALA A 241 12.51 -4.13 -10.87
CA ALA A 241 11.06 -4.32 -10.95
C ALA A 241 10.55 -4.69 -12.36
N LEU A 242 9.35 -5.25 -12.41
CA LEU A 242 8.60 -5.33 -13.67
C LEU A 242 8.16 -3.94 -14.15
N ALA A 243 8.13 -3.74 -15.47
CA ALA A 243 7.63 -2.50 -16.09
C ALA A 243 6.11 -2.50 -16.19
N THR A 244 5.45 -2.52 -15.03
CA THR A 244 4.00 -2.69 -14.91
C THR A 244 3.36 -1.55 -14.12
N THR A 245 2.15 -1.18 -14.53
CA THR A 245 1.27 -0.23 -13.82
C THR A 245 1.91 1.15 -13.62
N GLU A 246 2.01 1.65 -12.39
CA GLU A 246 2.58 2.97 -12.07
C GLU A 246 4.12 2.97 -12.04
N LEU A 247 4.79 1.82 -11.91
CA LEU A 247 6.24 1.79 -11.67
C LEU A 247 7.09 2.50 -12.74
N PRO A 248 6.77 2.45 -14.05
CA PRO A 248 7.53 3.20 -15.06
C PRO A 248 7.50 4.73 -14.90
N THR A 249 6.58 5.29 -14.11
CA THR A 249 6.54 6.75 -13.87
C THR A 249 7.51 7.19 -12.77
N VAL A 250 7.94 6.26 -11.89
CA VAL A 250 8.83 6.55 -10.76
C VAL A 250 10.22 5.91 -10.88
N ILE A 251 10.37 4.86 -11.69
CA ILE A 251 11.66 4.19 -11.95
C ILE A 251 12.15 4.50 -13.37
N ARG A 252 13.28 5.20 -13.45
CA ARG A 252 14.04 5.46 -14.67
C ARG A 252 15.12 4.40 -14.80
N HIS A 253 14.98 3.55 -15.84
CA HIS A 253 15.87 2.42 -16.10
C HIS A 253 17.34 2.87 -16.20
N GLY A 254 18.21 2.27 -15.38
CA GLY A 254 19.64 2.55 -15.36
C GLY A 254 20.03 3.83 -14.61
N GLU A 255 19.07 4.55 -14.00
CA GLU A 255 19.34 5.76 -13.20
C GLU A 255 19.03 5.53 -11.72
N ASN A 256 17.77 5.26 -11.38
CA ASN A 256 17.34 5.02 -9.98
C ASN A 256 16.81 3.59 -9.77
N GLY A 257 17.03 2.71 -10.73
CA GLY A 257 16.64 1.31 -10.70
C GLY A 257 16.66 0.66 -12.09
N PHE A 258 16.36 -0.63 -12.12
CA PHE A 258 16.27 -1.45 -13.33
C PHE A 258 14.85 -1.97 -13.49
N ILE A 259 14.15 -1.48 -14.51
CA ILE A 259 12.79 -1.90 -14.81
C ILE A 259 12.71 -2.56 -16.19
N SER A 260 12.03 -3.71 -16.29
CA SER A 260 11.86 -4.46 -17.55
C SER A 260 10.76 -5.50 -17.42
N ASN A 261 10.14 -5.89 -18.53
CA ASN A 261 9.25 -7.06 -18.60
C ASN A 261 9.97 -8.34 -19.07
N ASP A 262 11.28 -8.26 -19.31
CA ASP A 262 12.16 -9.39 -19.60
C ASP A 262 12.92 -9.81 -18.32
N LEU A 263 12.65 -11.04 -17.85
CA LEU A 263 13.29 -11.58 -16.65
C LEU A 263 14.79 -11.83 -16.83
N ALA A 264 15.29 -12.02 -18.06
CA ALA A 264 16.72 -12.16 -18.31
C ALA A 264 17.43 -10.82 -18.02
N VAL A 265 16.87 -9.71 -18.52
CA VAL A 265 17.38 -8.36 -18.24
C VAL A 265 17.39 -8.08 -16.74
N LEU A 266 16.30 -8.41 -16.03
CA LEU A 266 16.25 -8.24 -14.57
C LEU A 266 17.27 -9.12 -13.84
N THR A 267 17.48 -10.36 -14.28
CA THR A 267 18.46 -11.28 -13.68
C THR A 267 19.88 -10.73 -13.82
N GLU A 268 20.24 -10.19 -14.98
CA GLU A 268 21.57 -9.59 -15.20
C GLU A 268 21.78 -8.33 -14.37
N ALA A 269 20.76 -7.46 -14.28
CA ALA A 269 20.81 -6.30 -13.38
C ALA A 269 21.02 -6.69 -11.92
N MET A 270 20.30 -7.71 -11.44
CA MET A 270 20.47 -8.23 -10.08
C MET A 270 21.89 -8.77 -9.85
N ARG A 271 22.47 -9.47 -10.83
CA ARG A 271 23.85 -9.97 -10.74
C ARG A 271 24.88 -8.84 -10.69
N ALA A 272 24.67 -7.78 -11.47
CA ALA A 272 25.53 -6.60 -11.44
C ALA A 272 25.51 -5.92 -10.07
N LEU A 273 24.31 -5.66 -9.52
CA LEU A 273 24.14 -5.06 -8.17
C LEU A 273 24.70 -5.94 -7.04
N LEU A 274 24.73 -7.26 -7.22
CA LEU A 274 25.37 -8.17 -6.27
C LEU A 274 26.89 -8.10 -6.34
N ALA A 275 27.44 -7.92 -7.54
CA ALA A 275 28.88 -7.86 -7.77
C ALA A 275 29.49 -6.51 -7.38
N ASP A 276 28.75 -5.41 -7.54
CA ASP A 276 29.22 -4.05 -7.34
C ASP A 276 28.29 -3.26 -6.39
N PRO A 277 28.73 -2.86 -5.18
CA PRO A 277 27.94 -2.02 -4.27
C PRO A 277 27.77 -0.57 -4.72
N ASP A 278 28.65 -0.09 -5.60
CA ASP A 278 28.71 1.32 -5.98
C ASP A 278 27.87 1.64 -7.25
N LEU A 279 27.22 0.62 -7.82
CA LEU A 279 26.32 0.69 -8.98
C LEU A 279 24.91 1.18 -8.60
#